data_AF-A0A1G6NSX1-F1
#
_entry.id   AF-A0A1G6NSX1-F1
#
_cell.length_a   1.000
_cell.length_b   1.000
_cell.length_c   1.000
_cell.angle_alpha   90.00
_cell.angle_beta   90.00
_cell.angle_gamma   90.00
#
_symmetry.space_group_name_H-M   'P 1'
#
loop_
_entity.id
_entity.type
_entity.pdbx_description
1 polymer ?
#
loop_
_entity_poly.entity_id
_entity_poly.type
_entity_poly.pdbx_seq_one_letter_code
_entity_poly.pdbx_strand_id
1 'polypeptide(L)'
;MGGGHGRAHRHVLARRVTTGIPSAHSSTVDTGITEGEGVFIELSGCHARYHAPLSRTVFAGSAPPGAAEDKARTETAWEAARAAMRPGSVTGDVYAAWRDAGRCGLRHHCGYLVGIGFPPSWVGGGRVLGIAENGETRIVEGMVFHLMSWTPRHVVSDTVTVLADGAERLTDASRELVAVS
;
A
#
# COMPACT_ATOMS: atom_id res chain seq x y z
N MET A 1 -27.99 35.62 13.25
CA MET A 1 -26.87 35.10 14.08
C MET A 1 -26.71 33.64 13.67
N GLY A 2 -25.72 33.18 12.90
CA GLY A 2 -24.31 33.56 12.81
C GLY A 2 -23.50 32.34 13.28
N GLY A 3 -22.80 31.64 12.38
CA GLY A 3 -21.89 30.56 12.79
C GLY A 3 -21.59 29.47 11.75
N GLY A 4 -21.18 29.85 10.53
CA GLY A 4 -20.62 28.91 9.56
C GLY A 4 -19.29 28.35 10.08
N HIS A 5 -19.26 27.04 10.36
CA HIS A 5 -18.03 26.33 10.70
C HIS A 5 -17.37 25.84 9.41
N GLY A 6 -16.55 26.69 8.81
CA GLY A 6 -15.57 26.25 7.82
C GLY A 6 -14.60 25.27 8.47
N ARG A 7 -14.71 23.98 8.13
CA ARG A 7 -13.74 22.96 8.54
C ARG A 7 -12.46 23.16 7.75
N ALA A 8 -11.51 23.90 8.33
CA ALA A 8 -10.12 23.86 7.90
C ALA A 8 -9.55 22.48 8.25
N HIS A 9 -9.71 21.49 7.36
CA HIS A 9 -9.05 20.21 7.47
C HIS A 9 -7.58 20.36 7.08
N ARG A 10 -6.71 20.52 8.06
CA ARG A 10 -5.27 20.33 7.86
C ARG A 10 -4.99 18.84 7.71
N HIS A 11 -5.01 18.36 6.47
CA HIS A 11 -4.49 17.03 6.12
C HIS A 11 -2.97 17.07 6.27
N VAL A 12 -2.42 16.22 7.13
CA VAL A 12 -0.96 15.98 7.15
C VAL A 12 -0.71 14.83 6.20
N LEU A 13 -0.02 15.12 5.09
CA LEU A 13 0.46 14.13 4.14
C LEU A 13 1.86 13.71 4.56
N ALA A 14 2.04 12.45 4.96
CA ALA A 14 3.38 11.87 5.00
C ALA A 14 3.78 11.59 3.54
N ARG A 15 4.88 12.20 3.08
CA ARG A 15 5.34 12.12 1.68
C ARG A 15 6.57 11.25 1.54
N ARG A 16 6.50 10.25 0.66
CA ARG A 16 7.66 9.49 0.19
C ARG A 16 7.65 9.36 -1.33
N VAL A 17 8.76 9.73 -1.96
CA VAL A 17 8.95 9.65 -3.42
C VAL A 17 10.34 9.08 -3.67
N THR A 18 10.41 7.87 -4.22
CA THR A 18 11.69 7.20 -4.52
C THR A 18 11.78 6.83 -5.99
N THR A 19 12.97 6.97 -6.56
CA THR A 19 13.30 6.55 -7.92
C THR A 19 14.17 5.27 -7.85
N GLY A 20 14.06 4.37 -8.84
CA GLY A 20 14.74 3.07 -8.85
C GLY A 20 14.19 2.02 -7.86
N ILE A 21 14.63 0.76 -8.00
CA ILE A 21 14.20 -0.37 -7.14
C ILE A 21 14.61 -0.06 -5.68
N PRO A 22 13.68 -0.07 -4.71
CA PRO A 22 13.84 0.71 -3.49
C PRO A 22 14.65 -0.03 -2.44
N SER A 23 15.53 0.70 -1.73
CA SER A 23 15.54 0.52 -0.29
C SER A 23 14.16 0.92 0.23
N ALA A 24 13.48 0.00 0.90
CA ALA A 24 12.08 0.10 1.32
C ALA A 24 11.80 1.24 2.32
N HIS A 25 12.78 2.09 2.66
CA HIS A 25 12.59 3.28 3.50
C HIS A 25 13.31 4.57 3.03
N SER A 26 13.83 4.65 1.80
CA SER A 26 14.42 5.90 1.28
C SER A 26 13.36 7.01 1.15
N SER A 27 13.67 8.26 1.51
CA SER A 27 12.69 9.37 1.51
C SER A 27 12.59 10.10 0.16
N THR A 28 13.71 10.64 -0.31
CA THR A 28 13.89 11.36 -1.57
C THR A 28 15.34 11.19 -2.01
N VAL A 29 15.57 11.07 -3.32
CA VAL A 29 16.90 11.13 -3.92
C VAL A 29 17.02 12.44 -4.70
N ASP A 30 18.12 13.15 -4.55
CA ASP A 30 18.41 14.41 -5.29
C ASP A 30 19.08 14.10 -6.64
N THR A 31 18.59 13.06 -7.29
CA THR A 31 19.03 12.62 -8.62
C THR A 31 17.93 12.91 -9.62
N GLY A 32 18.28 13.40 -10.80
CA GLY A 32 17.32 13.62 -11.87
C GLY A 32 16.56 12.34 -12.21
N ILE A 33 15.25 12.44 -12.41
CA ILE A 33 14.42 11.34 -12.90
C ILE A 33 14.69 11.17 -14.39
N THR A 34 14.92 9.93 -14.83
CA THR A 34 15.26 9.61 -16.22
C THR A 34 14.06 9.09 -17.01
N GLU A 35 14.08 9.24 -18.35
CA GLU A 35 13.05 8.69 -19.24
C GLU A 35 12.85 7.18 -19.01
N GLY A 36 11.60 6.75 -18.87
CA GLY A 36 11.27 5.35 -18.61
C GLY A 36 11.40 4.92 -17.14
N GLU A 37 11.88 5.79 -16.25
CA GLU A 37 12.09 5.46 -14.85
C GLU A 37 10.76 5.37 -14.08
N GLY A 38 10.60 4.29 -13.32
CA GLY A 38 9.50 4.12 -12.39
C GLY A 38 9.73 4.89 -11.10
N VAL A 39 8.84 5.84 -10.81
CA VAL A 39 8.78 6.61 -9.57
C VAL A 39 7.71 6.00 -8.67
N PHE A 40 8.13 5.50 -7.52
CA PHE A 40 7.22 4.95 -6.51
C PHE A 40 6.84 6.06 -5.53
N ILE A 41 5.54 6.33 -5.46
CA ILE A 41 4.96 7.34 -4.58
C ILE A 41 4.21 6.59 -3.48
N GLU A 42 4.72 6.65 -2.25
CA GLU A 42 4.06 6.09 -1.06
C GLU A 42 3.63 7.26 -0.16
N LEU A 43 2.34 7.37 0.08
CA LEU A 43 1.74 8.46 0.84
C LEU A 43 0.76 7.91 1.87
N SER A 44 0.48 8.71 2.89
CA SER A 44 -0.60 8.40 3.83
C SER A 44 -1.47 9.62 4.08
N GLY A 45 -2.77 9.45 3.85
CA GLY A 45 -3.77 10.36 4.37
C GLY A 45 -3.89 10.19 5.89
N CYS A 46 -4.01 11.28 6.62
CA CYS A 46 -4.16 11.27 8.07
C CYS A 46 -5.39 12.08 8.50
N HIS A 47 -6.29 11.45 9.26
CA HIS A 47 -7.42 12.12 9.90
C HIS A 47 -7.54 11.68 11.36
N ALA A 48 -7.59 12.63 12.29
CA ALA A 48 -7.62 12.34 13.72
C ALA A 48 -6.57 11.30 14.17
N ARG A 49 -5.36 11.37 13.57
CA ARG A 49 -4.23 10.45 13.76
C ARG A 49 -4.39 9.05 13.16
N TYR A 50 -5.54 8.71 12.60
CA TYR A 50 -5.71 7.48 11.82
C TYR A 50 -5.11 7.66 10.43
N HIS A 51 -4.40 6.63 9.97
CA HIS A 51 -3.68 6.63 8.72
C HIS A 51 -4.29 5.67 7.68
N ALA A 52 -4.40 6.15 6.44
CA ALA A 52 -4.76 5.35 5.28
C ALA A 52 -3.64 5.46 4.22
N PRO A 53 -2.57 4.65 4.34
CA PRO A 53 -1.49 4.63 3.36
C PRO A 53 -1.89 3.97 2.03
N LEU A 54 -1.24 4.43 0.96
CA LEU A 54 -1.31 3.86 -0.38
C LEU A 54 0.00 4.11 -1.14
N SER A 55 0.24 3.32 -2.17
CA SER A 55 1.37 3.49 -3.08
C SER A 55 0.94 3.36 -4.53
N ARG A 56 1.55 4.16 -5.40
CA ARG A 56 1.39 4.09 -6.86
C ARG A 56 2.74 4.20 -7.55
N THR A 57 2.87 3.58 -8.72
CA THR A 57 3.98 3.78 -9.65
C THR A 57 3.58 4.77 -10.73
N VAL A 58 4.44 5.77 -10.96
CA VAL A 58 4.34 6.71 -12.07
C VAL A 58 5.61 6.60 -12.90
N PHE A 59 5.50 6.52 -14.22
CA PHE A 59 6.66 6.49 -15.11
C PHE A 59 6.97 7.89 -15.66
N ALA A 60 8.24 8.25 -15.72
CA ALA A 60 8.67 9.48 -16.39
C ALA A 60 8.72 9.29 -17.90
N GLY A 61 8.06 10.19 -18.64
CA GLY A 61 7.86 10.12 -20.08
C GLY A 61 6.96 8.96 -20.47
N SER A 62 7.54 7.81 -20.77
CA SER A 62 6.85 6.60 -21.21
C SER A 62 7.01 5.42 -20.26
N ALA A 63 6.01 4.55 -20.16
CA ALA A 63 6.16 3.30 -19.40
C ALA A 63 7.05 2.32 -20.18
N PRO A 64 8.05 1.67 -19.53
CA PRO A 64 8.94 0.75 -20.22
C PRO A 64 8.21 -0.54 -20.63
N PRO A 65 8.73 -1.30 -21.62
CA PRO A 65 8.20 -2.60 -21.98
C PRO A 65 8.01 -3.51 -20.75
N GLY A 66 6.90 -4.24 -20.68
CA GLY A 66 6.56 -5.12 -19.55
C GLY A 66 5.99 -4.42 -18.31
N ALA A 67 5.91 -3.08 -18.26
CA ALA A 67 5.29 -2.36 -17.14
C ALA A 67 3.81 -2.75 -16.93
N ALA A 68 3.06 -2.95 -18.02
CA ALA A 68 1.67 -3.38 -17.96
C ALA A 68 1.52 -4.82 -17.42
N GLU A 69 2.43 -5.72 -17.79
CA GLU A 69 2.44 -7.10 -17.27
C GLU A 69 2.75 -7.11 -15.77
N ASP A 70 3.72 -6.31 -15.34
CA ASP A 70 4.07 -6.15 -13.95
C ASP A 70 2.93 -5.52 -13.13
N LYS A 71 2.23 -4.52 -13.68
CA LYS A 71 1.00 -3.98 -13.10
C LYS A 71 -0.03 -5.09 -12.89
N ALA A 72 -0.37 -5.84 -13.94
CA ALA A 72 -1.36 -6.90 -13.88
C ALA A 72 -0.99 -7.97 -12.82
N ARG A 73 0.30 -8.33 -12.72
CA ARG A 73 0.80 -9.27 -11.70
C ARG A 73 0.61 -8.73 -10.29
N THR A 74 0.98 -7.48 -10.05
CA THR A 74 0.78 -6.88 -8.72
C THR A 74 -0.69 -6.77 -8.34
N GLU A 75 -1.58 -6.41 -9.27
CA GLU A 75 -3.02 -6.35 -9.04
C GLU A 75 -3.59 -7.74 -8.74
N THR A 76 -3.16 -8.76 -9.50
CA THR A 76 -3.56 -10.16 -9.25
C THR A 76 -3.16 -10.63 -7.86
N ALA A 77 -1.90 -10.38 -7.44
CA ALA A 77 -1.44 -10.71 -6.10
C ALA A 77 -2.20 -9.93 -5.00
N TRP A 78 -2.46 -8.64 -5.26
CA TRP A 78 -3.16 -7.78 -4.31
C TRP A 78 -4.60 -8.25 -4.08
N GLU A 79 -5.34 -8.54 -5.15
CA GLU A 79 -6.72 -9.03 -5.05
C GLU A 79 -6.79 -10.42 -4.42
N ALA A 80 -5.84 -11.31 -4.69
CA ALA A 80 -5.78 -12.62 -4.03
C ALA A 80 -5.59 -12.50 -2.52
N ALA A 81 -4.71 -11.60 -2.09
CA ALA A 81 -4.50 -11.30 -0.67
C ALA A 81 -5.77 -10.68 -0.04
N ARG A 82 -6.40 -9.71 -0.70
CA ARG A 82 -7.65 -9.10 -0.22
C ARG A 82 -8.77 -10.15 -0.09
N ALA A 83 -8.92 -11.03 -1.08
CA ALA A 83 -9.94 -12.07 -1.08
C ALA A 83 -9.75 -13.09 0.07
N ALA A 84 -8.50 -13.42 0.39
CA ALA A 84 -8.16 -14.31 1.51
C ALA A 84 -8.32 -13.63 2.88
N MET A 85 -8.31 -12.30 2.94
CA MET A 85 -8.45 -11.51 4.16
C MET A 85 -9.91 -11.42 4.60
N ARG A 86 -10.30 -12.34 5.49
CA ARG A 86 -11.64 -12.43 6.08
C ARG A 86 -11.54 -12.71 7.59
N PRO A 87 -12.56 -12.38 8.39
CA PRO A 87 -12.59 -12.81 9.79
C PRO A 87 -12.38 -14.32 9.92
N GLY A 88 -11.47 -14.73 10.80
CA GLY A 88 -11.09 -16.12 11.02
C GLY A 88 -9.86 -16.58 10.24
N SER A 89 -9.49 -15.93 9.14
CA SER A 89 -8.25 -16.21 8.40
C SER A 89 -7.00 -15.94 9.25
N VAL A 90 -5.89 -16.58 8.92
CA VAL A 90 -4.59 -16.33 9.55
C VAL A 90 -3.69 -15.54 8.59
N THR A 91 -2.86 -14.62 9.09
CA THR A 91 -2.04 -13.74 8.24
C THR A 91 -1.07 -14.50 7.32
N GLY A 92 -0.59 -15.68 7.73
CA GLY A 92 0.21 -16.56 6.87
C GLY A 92 -0.53 -17.09 5.64
N ASP A 93 -1.82 -17.42 5.78
CA ASP A 93 -2.66 -17.88 4.66
C ASP A 93 -2.90 -16.75 3.65
N VAL A 94 -3.11 -15.53 4.15
CA VAL A 94 -3.23 -14.34 3.31
C VAL A 94 -1.93 -14.07 2.54
N TYR A 95 -0.78 -14.24 3.20
CA TYR A 95 0.52 -14.14 2.54
C TYR A 95 0.71 -15.24 1.47
N ALA A 96 0.29 -16.48 1.74
CA ALA A 96 0.36 -17.56 0.76
C ALA A 96 -0.49 -17.26 -0.49
N ALA A 97 -1.73 -16.80 -0.30
CA ALA A 97 -2.61 -16.39 -1.40
C ALA A 97 -1.98 -15.28 -2.27
N TRP A 98 -1.37 -14.28 -1.62
CA TRP A 98 -0.63 -13.22 -2.30
C TRP A 98 0.55 -13.77 -3.14
N ARG A 99 1.38 -14.61 -2.51
CA ARG A 99 2.62 -15.15 -3.08
C ARG A 99 2.34 -15.97 -4.34
N ASP A 100 1.29 -16.78 -4.30
CA ASP A 100 1.02 -17.79 -5.31
C ASP A 100 0.30 -17.20 -6.55
N ALA A 101 -0.43 -16.09 -6.41
CA ALA A 101 -1.27 -15.54 -7.47
C ALA A 101 -0.53 -14.68 -8.51
N GLY A 102 0.26 -13.68 -8.09
CA GLY A 102 0.93 -12.75 -9.03
C GLY A 102 2.36 -13.11 -9.39
N ARG A 103 2.91 -14.15 -8.75
CA ARG A 103 4.33 -14.55 -8.87
C ARG A 103 5.29 -13.39 -8.65
N CYS A 104 4.95 -12.43 -7.80
CA CYS A 104 5.67 -11.16 -7.60
C CYS A 104 7.12 -11.30 -7.05
N GLY A 105 7.55 -12.53 -6.76
CA GLY A 105 8.79 -12.84 -6.08
C GLY A 105 8.60 -12.91 -4.56
N LEU A 106 9.53 -13.55 -3.86
CA LEU A 106 9.49 -13.69 -2.41
C LEU A 106 9.79 -12.37 -1.72
N ARG A 107 9.04 -12.07 -0.66
CA ARG A 107 9.13 -10.84 0.12
C ARG A 107 8.99 -11.15 1.61
N HIS A 108 9.34 -10.18 2.45
CA HIS A 108 9.28 -10.36 3.90
C HIS A 108 7.87 -10.13 4.47
N HIS A 109 7.00 -9.41 3.75
CA HIS A 109 5.56 -9.31 4.02
C HIS A 109 4.82 -8.93 2.72
N CYS A 110 3.49 -8.89 2.73
CA CYS A 110 2.64 -8.27 1.70
C CYS A 110 1.65 -7.27 2.30
N GLY A 111 1.79 -6.93 3.58
CA GLY A 111 1.02 -5.88 4.22
C GLY A 111 1.28 -5.83 5.72
N TYR A 112 0.67 -4.86 6.39
CA TYR A 112 0.77 -4.71 7.84
C TYR A 112 -0.40 -3.91 8.41
N LEU A 113 -0.72 -4.13 9.67
CA LEU A 113 -1.81 -3.46 10.37
C LEU A 113 -1.52 -1.96 10.53
N VAL A 114 -2.56 -1.13 10.35
CA VAL A 114 -2.51 0.33 10.47
C VAL A 114 -3.63 0.84 11.39
N GLY A 115 -3.48 2.08 11.86
CA GLY A 115 -4.43 2.70 12.78
C GLY A 115 -3.97 4.10 13.19
N ILE A 116 -4.03 4.38 14.49
CA ILE A 116 -3.46 5.62 15.05
C ILE A 116 -1.94 5.59 14.92
N GLY A 117 -1.33 6.67 14.44
CA GLY A 117 0.13 6.78 14.30
C GLY A 117 0.68 8.14 14.72
N PHE A 118 1.94 8.17 15.14
CA PHE A 118 2.73 9.36 15.42
C PHE A 118 4.16 9.17 14.90
N PRO A 119 4.86 10.25 14.50
CA PRO A 119 6.26 10.14 14.09
C PRO A 119 7.07 9.29 15.08
N PRO A 120 7.91 8.37 14.59
CA PRO A 120 8.39 8.25 13.21
C PRO A 120 7.53 7.36 12.27
N SER A 121 6.38 6.84 12.70
CA SER A 121 5.62 5.84 11.91
C SER A 121 4.10 6.06 11.93
N TRP A 122 3.41 5.50 10.94
CA TRP A 122 1.94 5.43 10.91
C TRP A 122 1.37 4.13 11.48
N VAL A 123 2.24 3.23 11.98
CA VAL A 123 1.81 2.06 12.74
C VAL A 123 1.74 2.38 14.23
N GLY A 124 0.57 2.17 14.83
CA GLY A 124 0.32 2.45 16.24
C GLY A 124 0.80 1.35 17.17
N GLY A 125 2.11 1.22 17.37
CA GLY A 125 2.65 0.28 18.35
C GLY A 125 4.15 -0.02 18.21
N GLY A 126 4.73 -0.65 19.23
CA GLY A 126 6.15 -1.07 19.23
C GLY A 126 6.46 -2.28 18.34
N ARG A 127 5.44 -3.00 17.85
CA ARG A 127 5.59 -4.11 16.90
C ARG A 127 4.64 -3.93 15.73
N VAL A 128 5.19 -4.00 14.52
CA VAL A 128 4.40 -4.03 13.28
C VAL A 128 3.81 -5.43 13.12
N LEU A 129 2.49 -5.55 13.16
CA LEU A 129 1.80 -6.79 12.85
C LEU A 129 1.70 -6.92 11.33
N GLY A 130 2.59 -7.73 10.76
CA GLY A 130 2.68 -7.96 9.31
C GLY A 130 1.84 -9.13 8.80
N ILE A 131 1.56 -9.08 7.51
CA ILE A 131 1.08 -10.20 6.70
C ILE A 131 2.31 -10.82 6.03
N ALA A 132 2.87 -11.85 6.65
CA ALA A 132 4.16 -12.41 6.29
C ALA A 132 4.12 -13.93 6.24
N GLU A 133 5.17 -14.52 5.67
CA GLU A 133 5.37 -15.96 5.72
C GLU A 133 5.41 -16.42 7.19
N ASN A 134 4.65 -17.48 7.49
CA ASN A 134 4.44 -17.99 8.85
C ASN A 134 3.79 -17.00 9.83
N GLY A 135 3.04 -16.01 9.34
CA GLY A 135 2.23 -15.15 10.19
C GLY A 135 1.13 -15.95 10.91
N GLU A 136 1.03 -15.82 12.23
CA GLU A 136 0.08 -16.59 13.07
C GLU A 136 -1.11 -15.76 13.57
N THR A 137 -1.18 -14.48 13.19
CA THR A 137 -2.25 -13.61 13.70
C THR A 137 -3.58 -14.00 13.07
N ARG A 138 -4.58 -14.26 13.90
CA ARG A 138 -5.97 -14.40 13.46
C ARG A 138 -6.56 -13.05 13.11
N ILE A 139 -7.06 -12.92 11.90
CA ILE A 139 -7.76 -11.75 11.40
C ILE A 139 -9.18 -11.73 11.98
N VAL A 140 -9.61 -10.58 12.47
CA VAL A 140 -10.97 -10.34 12.97
C VAL A 140 -11.57 -9.11 12.31
N GLU A 141 -12.90 -9.01 12.32
CA GLU A 141 -13.62 -7.83 11.86
C GLU A 141 -13.13 -6.55 12.58
N GLY A 142 -13.06 -5.45 11.84
CA GLY A 142 -12.57 -4.15 12.31
C GLY A 142 -11.07 -3.94 12.22
N MET A 143 -10.27 -4.99 11.92
CA MET A 143 -8.85 -4.81 11.61
C MET A 143 -8.66 -4.03 10.31
N VAL A 144 -7.61 -3.20 10.25
CA VAL A 144 -7.27 -2.38 9.08
C VAL A 144 -5.82 -2.62 8.70
N PHE A 145 -5.54 -2.88 7.43
CA PHE A 145 -4.21 -3.18 6.92
C PHE A 145 -3.82 -2.26 5.77
N HIS A 146 -2.54 -1.91 5.69
CA HIS A 146 -1.93 -1.47 4.45
C HIS A 146 -1.55 -2.72 3.65
N LEU A 147 -2.28 -3.01 2.57
CA LEU A 147 -2.05 -4.18 1.73
C LEU A 147 -1.30 -3.79 0.46
N MET A 148 -0.24 -4.51 0.12
CA MET A 148 0.74 -4.10 -0.88
C MET A 148 1.25 -5.26 -1.74
N SER A 149 1.46 -4.97 -3.02
CA SER A 149 2.03 -5.89 -4.00
C SER A 149 3.07 -5.17 -4.84
N TRP A 150 4.15 -5.88 -5.19
CA TRP A 150 5.23 -5.27 -5.93
C TRP A 150 6.05 -6.24 -6.77
N THR A 151 6.47 -5.76 -7.93
CA THR A 151 7.48 -6.35 -8.82
C THR A 151 8.70 -5.43 -8.87
N PRO A 152 9.76 -5.78 -9.63
CA PRO A 152 10.87 -4.85 -9.84
C PRO A 152 10.47 -3.51 -10.47
N ARG A 153 9.38 -3.43 -11.25
CA ARG A 153 8.99 -2.20 -11.97
C ARG A 153 7.72 -1.54 -11.45
N HIS A 154 6.87 -2.24 -10.72
CA HIS A 154 5.56 -1.74 -10.32
C HIS A 154 5.27 -2.03 -8.85
N VAL A 155 4.71 -1.06 -8.15
CA VAL A 155 4.23 -1.16 -6.77
C VAL A 155 2.82 -0.59 -6.73
N VAL A 156 1.91 -1.36 -6.12
CA VAL A 156 0.56 -0.89 -5.82
C VAL A 156 0.20 -1.29 -4.40
N SER A 157 -0.39 -0.36 -3.67
CA SER A 157 -0.92 -0.65 -2.36
C SER A 157 -2.08 0.25 -2.01
N ASP A 158 -2.94 -0.25 -1.14
CA ASP A 158 -4.12 0.45 -0.67
C ASP A 158 -4.40 0.03 0.77
N THR A 159 -5.10 0.89 1.50
CA THR A 159 -5.60 0.52 2.83
C THR A 159 -6.86 -0.32 2.68
N VAL A 160 -6.96 -1.40 3.44
CA VAL A 160 -8.12 -2.28 3.49
C VAL A 160 -8.67 -2.39 4.90
N THR A 161 -10.00 -2.39 5.04
CA THR A 161 -10.69 -2.70 6.29
C THR A 161 -11.29 -4.09 6.21
N VAL A 162 -11.22 -4.87 7.29
CA VAL A 162 -11.85 -6.17 7.40
C VAL A 162 -13.26 -5.99 7.95
N LEU A 163 -14.25 -6.31 7.12
CA LEU A 163 -15.67 -6.37 7.48
C LEU A 163 -16.08 -7.81 7.82
N ALA A 164 -17.33 -7.99 8.26
CA ALA A 164 -17.89 -9.30 8.56
C ALA A 164 -17.79 -10.31 7.39
N ASP A 165 -17.88 -9.84 6.14
CA ASP A 165 -17.92 -10.67 4.93
C ASP A 165 -16.66 -10.59 4.06
N GLY A 166 -15.59 -9.94 4.54
CA GLY A 166 -14.28 -9.88 3.87
C GLY A 166 -13.61 -8.52 3.96
N ALA A 167 -12.57 -8.31 3.17
CA ALA A 167 -11.83 -7.05 3.16
C ALA A 167 -12.29 -6.09 2.04
N GLU A 168 -12.52 -4.83 2.41
CA GLU A 168 -12.87 -3.73 1.52
C GLU A 168 -11.72 -2.73 1.38
N ARG A 169 -11.51 -2.20 0.17
CA ARG A 169 -10.52 -1.14 -0.11
C ARG A 169 -11.07 0.21 0.34
N LEU A 170 -10.33 0.91 1.22
CA LEU A 170 -10.73 2.24 1.74
C LEU A 170 -10.30 3.41 0.86
N THR A 171 -9.27 3.23 0.05
CA THR A 171 -8.75 4.27 -0.86
C THR A 171 -9.40 4.13 -2.23
N ASP A 172 -9.72 5.24 -2.90
CA ASP A 172 -10.40 5.27 -4.19
C ASP A 172 -9.48 5.63 -5.36
N ALA A 173 -8.27 6.12 -5.08
CA ALA A 173 -7.27 6.51 -6.07
C ALA A 173 -7.10 5.46 -7.18
N SER A 174 -7.06 5.94 -8.43
CA SER A 174 -6.87 5.11 -9.62
C SER A 174 -5.62 4.24 -9.50
N ARG A 175 -5.71 3.00 -9.97
CA ARG A 175 -4.58 2.08 -10.09
C ARG A 175 -4.05 2.01 -11.52
N GLU A 176 -4.55 2.83 -12.44
CA GLU A 176 -4.10 2.84 -13.82
C GLU A 176 -2.59 3.08 -13.95
N LEU A 177 -2.01 2.55 -15.02
CA LEU A 177 -0.61 2.82 -15.35
C LEU A 177 -0.50 4.29 -15.78
N VAL A 178 0.26 5.09 -15.03
CA VAL A 178 0.43 6.52 -15.31
C VAL A 178 1.84 6.78 -15.83
N ALA A 179 1.93 7.53 -16.92
CA ALA A 179 3.18 8.09 -17.42
C ALA A 179 3.03 9.61 -17.59
N VAL A 180 4.05 10.38 -17.21
CA VAL A 180 4.00 11.86 -17.17
C VAL A 180 5.25 12.43 -17.84
N SER A 181 5.04 13.34 -18.79
CA SER A 181 6.07 14.08 -19.54
C SER A 181 6.30 15.48 -19.01
#